data_AF-A0AAV9M4U7-F1
#
_entry.id   AF-A0AAV9M4U7-F1
#
_cell.length_a   1.000
_cell.length_b   1.000
_cell.length_c   1.000
_cell.angle_alpha   90.00
_cell.angle_beta   90.00
_cell.angle_gamma   90.00
#
_symmetry.space_group_name_H-M   'P 1'
#
loop_
_entity.id
_entity.type
_entity.pdbx_description
1 polymer ?
#
loop_
_entity_poly.entity_id
_entity_poly.type
_entity_poly.pdbx_seq_one_letter_code
_entity_poly.pdbx_strand_id
1 'polypeptide(L)'
;MIRKILEARTIISQFPTINLEKSVITQLYNNMLQGKPKVPWKCLMYMNAARPKSKFTTWIQLHGKMLTTDRLSKWGLDVEKTCCLCQLQEESREHLFVQCTYVRRLWDIILRWMNRPMYNATTWEQHIQWTISNAKGKSKEVQVFKMMYAEITYGIWNERNWRILNKTATVGNYS
;
A
#
# COMPACT_ATOMS: atom_id res chain seq x y z
N MET A 1 -2.15 -37.80 -3.69
CA MET A 1 -3.45 -37.08 -3.57
C MET A 1 -4.16 -37.43 -2.24
N ILE A 2 -4.33 -38.71 -1.93
CA ILE A 2 -4.96 -39.21 -0.67
C ILE A 2 -4.28 -38.66 0.60
N ARG A 3 -2.95 -38.62 0.65
CA ARG A 3 -2.19 -38.11 1.81
C ARG A 3 -2.56 -36.66 2.19
N LYS A 4 -2.70 -35.76 1.22
CA LYS A 4 -3.09 -34.36 1.46
C LYS A 4 -4.54 -34.25 1.98
N ILE A 5 -5.43 -35.15 1.53
CA ILE A 5 -6.82 -35.22 2.00
C ILE A 5 -6.86 -35.71 3.45
N LEU A 6 -6.06 -36.73 3.80
CA LEU A 6 -5.95 -37.23 5.16
C LEU A 6 -5.37 -36.17 6.11
N GLU A 7 -4.28 -35.50 5.72
CA GLU A 7 -3.66 -34.40 6.48
C GLU A 7 -4.64 -33.22 6.73
N ALA A 8 -5.41 -32.83 5.71
CA ALA A 8 -6.44 -31.81 5.86
C ALA A 8 -7.57 -32.25 6.81
N ARG A 9 -7.94 -33.54 6.80
CA ARG A 9 -8.99 -34.09 7.66
C ARG A 9 -8.57 -34.11 9.13
N THR A 10 -7.29 -34.41 9.42
CA THR A 10 -6.73 -34.31 10.77
C THR A 10 -6.75 -32.88 11.29
N ILE A 11 -6.39 -31.90 10.45
CA ILE A 11 -6.45 -30.47 10.80
C ILE A 11 -7.90 -30.04 11.10
N ILE A 12 -8.86 -30.46 10.27
CA ILE A 12 -10.29 -30.13 10.47
C ILE A 12 -10.82 -30.71 11.80
N SER A 13 -10.38 -31.92 12.17
CA SER A 13 -10.81 -32.57 13.42
C SER A 13 -10.28 -31.91 14.71
N GLN A 14 -9.32 -30.98 14.60
CA GLN A 14 -8.75 -30.26 15.74
C GLN A 14 -9.54 -28.98 16.10
N PHE A 15 -10.49 -28.55 15.28
CA PHE A 15 -11.28 -27.35 15.56
C PHE A 15 -12.54 -27.66 16.41
N PRO A 16 -12.95 -26.75 17.31
CA PRO A 16 -14.14 -26.93 18.13
C PRO A 16 -15.40 -27.11 17.27
N THR A 17 -16.45 -27.71 17.85
CA THR A 17 -17.73 -28.07 17.21
C THR A 17 -18.16 -27.05 16.15
N ILE A 18 -18.09 -27.49 14.89
CA ILE A 18 -18.52 -26.73 13.72
C ILE A 18 -20.02 -26.52 13.84
N ASN A 19 -20.47 -25.28 13.95
CA ASN A 19 -21.89 -24.95 13.91
C ASN A 19 -22.38 -25.12 12.46
N LEU A 20 -23.24 -26.10 12.21
CA LEU A 20 -23.75 -26.42 10.87
C LEU A 20 -24.73 -25.38 10.31
N GLU A 21 -25.27 -24.47 11.13
CA GLU A 21 -26.06 -23.33 10.67
C GLU A 21 -25.20 -22.24 10.00
N LYS A 22 -23.87 -22.30 10.17
CA LYS A 22 -22.91 -21.38 9.55
C LYS A 22 -22.01 -22.15 8.58
N SER A 23 -21.51 -21.45 7.57
CA SER A 23 -20.55 -22.04 6.63
C SER A 23 -19.34 -22.62 7.37
N VAL A 24 -19.10 -23.92 7.15
CA VAL A 24 -17.94 -24.66 7.69
C VAL A 24 -16.63 -24.01 7.24
N ILE A 25 -16.56 -23.58 5.98
CA ILE A 25 -15.38 -22.91 5.40
C ILE A 25 -15.08 -21.62 6.16
N THR A 26 -16.09 -20.79 6.43
CA THR A 26 -15.92 -19.53 7.16
C THR A 26 -15.41 -19.77 8.59
N GLN A 27 -15.91 -20.80 9.26
CA GLN A 27 -15.50 -21.15 10.62
C GLN A 27 -14.06 -21.65 10.66
N LEU A 28 -13.69 -22.56 9.77
CA LEU A 28 -12.30 -23.05 9.65
C LEU A 28 -11.35 -21.89 9.30
N TYR A 29 -11.72 -21.03 8.34
CA TYR A 29 -10.92 -19.87 7.96
C TYR A 29 -10.70 -18.89 9.12
N ASN A 30 -11.75 -18.56 9.88
CA ASN A 30 -11.63 -17.67 11.03
C ASN A 30 -10.79 -18.29 12.16
N ASN A 31 -10.89 -19.60 12.39
CA ASN A 31 -10.03 -20.30 13.34
C ASN A 31 -8.56 -20.33 12.88
N MET A 32 -8.29 -20.55 11.59
CA MET A 32 -6.92 -20.47 11.05
C MET A 32 -6.34 -19.05 11.14
N LEU A 33 -7.19 -18.03 11.18
CA LEU A 33 -6.77 -16.63 11.34
C LEU A 33 -6.44 -16.25 12.79
N GLN A 34 -6.80 -17.07 13.79
CA GLN A 34 -6.53 -16.93 15.23
C GLN A 34 -5.80 -15.63 15.62
N GLY A 35 -6.58 -14.56 15.87
CA GLY A 35 -6.06 -13.34 16.48
C GLY A 35 -5.24 -12.39 15.60
N LYS A 36 -5.13 -12.60 14.27
CA LYS A 36 -4.45 -11.62 13.41
C LYS A 36 -5.17 -10.26 13.47
N PRO A 37 -4.46 -9.17 13.81
CA PRO A 37 -5.10 -7.86 13.96
C PRO A 37 -5.69 -7.42 12.61
N LYS A 38 -6.94 -6.95 12.66
CA LYS A 38 -7.56 -6.35 11.48
C LYS A 38 -6.78 -5.09 11.12
N VAL A 39 -6.21 -5.04 9.94
CA VAL A 39 -5.50 -3.85 9.47
C VAL A 39 -6.48 -2.68 9.33
N PRO A 40 -6.19 -1.51 9.92
CA PRO A 40 -7.15 -0.40 9.97
C PRO A 40 -7.36 0.24 8.60
N TRP A 41 -6.37 0.14 7.71
CA TRP A 41 -6.41 0.64 6.33
C TRP A 41 -7.20 -0.25 5.36
N LYS A 42 -7.84 -1.34 5.81
CA LYS A 42 -8.68 -2.21 4.94
C LYS A 42 -9.77 -1.43 4.19
N CYS A 43 -10.23 -0.31 4.75
CA CYS A 43 -11.25 0.55 4.15
C CYS A 43 -10.82 1.13 2.80
N LEU A 44 -9.50 1.30 2.58
CA LEU A 44 -8.93 1.78 1.31
C LEU A 44 -8.95 0.72 0.22
N MET A 45 -8.90 -0.56 0.61
CA MET A 45 -8.87 -1.67 -0.33
C MET A 45 -10.27 -2.13 -0.70
N TYR A 46 -11.19 -2.11 0.27
CA TYR A 46 -12.55 -2.60 0.09
C TYR A 46 -13.41 -1.66 -0.75
N MET A 47 -14.05 -2.21 -1.78
CA MET A 47 -14.90 -1.50 -2.75
C MET A 47 -14.20 -0.32 -3.44
N ASN A 48 -12.87 -0.38 -3.58
CA ASN A 48 -12.12 0.63 -4.31
C ASN A 48 -12.19 0.35 -5.83
N ALA A 49 -12.71 1.34 -6.56
CA ALA A 49 -12.89 1.30 -8.02
C ALA A 49 -11.61 1.58 -8.83
N ALA A 50 -10.48 1.88 -8.18
CA ALA A 50 -9.19 2.05 -8.86
C ALA A 50 -8.75 0.81 -9.64
N ARG A 51 -7.84 1.03 -10.59
CA ARG A 51 -7.26 -0.03 -11.42
C ARG A 51 -6.59 -1.10 -10.55
N PRO A 52 -6.59 -2.38 -10.97
CA PRO A 52 -5.95 -3.46 -10.21
C PRO A 52 -4.48 -3.18 -9.88
N LYS A 53 -3.70 -2.64 -10.83
CA LYS A 53 -2.28 -2.25 -10.61
C LYS A 53 -2.14 -1.21 -9.51
N SER A 54 -3.04 -0.22 -9.49
CA SER A 54 -3.03 0.86 -8.50
C SER A 54 -3.37 0.34 -7.11
N LYS A 55 -4.41 -0.49 -6.99
CA LYS A 55 -4.76 -1.17 -5.73
C LYS A 55 -3.62 -2.04 -5.22
N PHE A 56 -2.99 -2.83 -6.09
CA PHE A 56 -1.87 -3.68 -5.70
C PHE A 56 -0.68 -2.85 -5.19
N THR A 57 -0.36 -1.76 -5.87
CA THR A 57 0.74 -0.86 -5.46
C THR A 57 0.46 -0.21 -4.11
N THR A 58 -0.77 0.27 -3.89
CA THR A 58 -1.20 0.78 -2.58
C THR A 58 -1.12 -0.30 -1.50
N TRP A 59 -1.51 -1.54 -1.79
CA TRP A 59 -1.38 -2.63 -0.84
C TRP A 59 0.08 -2.88 -0.41
N ILE A 60 1.02 -2.87 -1.36
CA ILE A 60 2.46 -2.99 -1.06
C ILE A 60 2.96 -1.79 -0.22
N GLN A 61 2.52 -0.58 -0.55
CA GLN A 61 2.85 0.65 0.18
C GLN A 61 2.36 0.61 1.63
N LEU A 62 1.10 0.21 1.86
CA LEU A 62 0.49 0.08 3.18
C LEU A 62 1.20 -0.97 4.04
N HIS A 63 1.68 -2.07 3.43
CA HIS A 63 2.52 -3.05 4.10
C HIS A 63 3.99 -2.60 4.30
N GLY A 64 4.37 -1.45 3.76
CA GLY A 64 5.73 -0.93 3.83
C GLY A 64 6.74 -1.75 3.03
N LYS A 65 6.28 -2.47 2.01
CA LYS A 65 7.09 -3.41 1.20
C LYS A 65 7.55 -2.83 -0.14
N MET A 66 7.45 -1.52 -0.34
CA MET A 66 7.94 -0.85 -1.55
C MET A 66 9.47 -0.94 -1.60
N LEU A 67 10.05 -1.02 -2.80
CA LEU A 67 11.50 -1.12 -3.00
C LEU A 67 12.16 0.27 -2.98
N THR A 68 12.03 0.98 -1.87
CA THR A 68 12.68 2.27 -1.64
C THR A 68 14.19 2.09 -1.45
N THR A 69 14.99 3.12 -1.74
CA THR A 69 16.46 3.04 -1.67
C THR A 69 16.96 2.68 -0.26
N ASP A 70 16.30 3.14 0.81
CA ASP A 70 16.62 2.73 2.18
C ASP A 70 16.53 1.22 2.40
N ARG A 71 15.58 0.54 1.75
CA ARG A 71 15.42 -0.92 1.82
C ARG A 71 16.42 -1.64 0.96
N LEU A 72 16.69 -1.14 -0.25
CA LEU A 72 17.70 -1.71 -1.15
C LEU A 72 19.10 -1.61 -0.53
N SER A 73 19.42 -0.48 0.11
CA SER A 73 20.68 -0.30 0.82
C SER A 73 20.83 -1.26 2.01
N LYS A 74 19.75 -1.54 2.75
CA LYS A 74 19.74 -2.58 3.81
C LYS A 74 19.96 -4.00 3.28
N TRP A 75 19.73 -4.23 1.99
CA TRP A 75 20.03 -5.51 1.33
C TRP A 75 21.47 -5.58 0.79
N GLY A 76 22.29 -4.54 1.01
CA GLY A 76 23.67 -4.48 0.54
C GLY A 76 23.82 -4.04 -0.91
N LEU A 77 22.75 -3.50 -1.54
CA LEU A 77 22.84 -2.92 -2.87
C LEU A 77 23.39 -1.49 -2.79
N ASP A 78 24.35 -1.18 -3.66
CA ASP A 78 24.85 0.18 -3.84
C ASP A 78 23.88 0.96 -4.72
N VAL A 79 23.17 1.92 -4.11
CA VAL A 79 22.11 2.71 -4.75
C VAL A 79 22.21 4.17 -4.32
N GLU A 80 21.92 5.11 -5.24
CA GLU A 80 21.77 6.52 -4.91
C GLU A 80 20.65 6.68 -3.88
N LYS A 81 21.00 7.08 -2.65
CA LYS A 81 20.04 7.17 -1.55
C LYS A 81 19.10 8.37 -1.68
N THR A 82 19.57 9.43 -2.34
CA THR A 82 18.81 10.67 -2.53
C THR A 82 17.52 10.42 -3.31
N CYS A 83 16.42 10.95 -2.82
CA CYS A 83 15.10 10.84 -3.45
C CYS A 83 15.09 11.44 -4.85
N CYS A 84 14.78 10.61 -5.85
CA CYS A 84 14.88 11.03 -7.25
C CYS A 84 13.82 12.08 -7.65
N LEU A 85 12.77 12.25 -6.85
CA LEU A 85 11.68 13.19 -7.11
C LEU A 85 12.02 14.61 -6.68
N CYS A 86 12.55 14.79 -5.46
CA CYS A 86 12.85 16.11 -4.90
C CYS A 86 14.34 16.46 -4.94
N GLN A 87 15.25 15.48 -4.96
CA GLN A 87 16.70 15.65 -4.88
C GLN A 87 17.19 16.36 -3.59
N LEU A 88 16.43 16.31 -2.49
CA LEU A 88 16.73 17.07 -1.26
C LEU A 88 17.05 16.21 -0.03
N GLN A 89 16.56 14.97 0.03
CA GLN A 89 16.63 14.10 1.21
C GLN A 89 16.74 12.63 0.76
N GLU A 90 17.18 11.75 1.65
CA GLU A 90 17.21 10.31 1.38
C GLU A 90 15.79 9.73 1.18
N GLU A 91 15.65 8.79 0.24
CA GLU A 91 14.39 8.11 -0.04
C GLU A 91 14.13 7.00 0.97
N SER A 92 13.10 7.23 1.79
CA SER A 92 12.41 6.21 2.56
C SER A 92 10.93 6.18 2.17
N ARG A 93 10.16 5.19 2.65
CA ARG A 93 8.69 5.21 2.48
C ARG A 93 8.06 6.50 2.99
N GLU A 94 8.47 6.94 4.17
CA GLU A 94 7.92 8.15 4.78
C GLU A 94 8.30 9.38 3.96
N HIS A 95 9.57 9.49 3.56
CA HIS A 95 9.98 10.59 2.72
C HIS A 95 9.21 10.58 1.39
N LEU A 96 9.23 9.47 0.66
CA LEU A 96 8.66 9.36 -0.68
C LEU A 96 7.16 9.69 -0.72
N PHE A 97 6.38 9.25 0.26
CA PHE A 97 4.92 9.39 0.21
C PHE A 97 4.32 10.48 1.11
N VAL A 98 5.11 11.05 2.05
CA VAL A 98 4.63 12.02 3.03
C VAL A 98 5.41 13.33 2.96
N GLN A 99 6.74 13.27 3.07
CA GLN A 99 7.56 14.47 3.29
C GLN A 99 8.12 15.08 1.99
N CYS A 100 8.22 14.30 0.92
CA CYS A 100 8.77 14.71 -0.37
C CYS A 100 8.02 15.94 -0.90
N THR A 101 8.75 17.03 -1.14
CA THR A 101 8.17 18.31 -1.59
C THR A 101 7.41 18.18 -2.91
N TYR A 102 7.86 17.30 -3.82
CA TYR A 102 7.15 16.96 -5.05
C TYR A 102 5.77 16.34 -4.75
N VAL A 103 5.72 15.37 -3.84
CA VAL A 103 4.48 14.67 -3.46
C VAL A 103 3.55 15.56 -2.63
N ARG A 104 4.08 16.44 -1.78
CA ARG A 104 3.26 17.41 -1.05
C ARG A 104 2.52 18.36 -2.00
N ARG A 105 3.22 18.90 -3.00
CA ARG A 105 2.60 19.74 -4.05
C ARG A 105 1.51 18.98 -4.81
N LEU A 106 1.74 17.69 -5.11
CA LEU A 106 0.75 16.84 -5.77
C LEU A 106 -0.52 16.69 -4.91
N TRP A 107 -0.37 16.42 -3.60
CA TRP A 107 -1.51 16.36 -2.68
C TRP A 107 -2.26 17.70 -2.60
N ASP A 108 -1.56 18.82 -2.54
CA ASP A 108 -2.19 20.14 -2.48
C ASP A 108 -3.05 20.44 -3.72
N ILE A 109 -2.60 20.04 -4.91
CA ILE A 109 -3.38 20.21 -6.15
C ILE A 109 -4.63 19.35 -6.11
N ILE A 110 -4.48 18.07 -5.76
CA ILE A 110 -5.56 17.10 -5.83
C ILE A 110 -6.62 17.36 -4.75
N LEU A 111 -6.21 17.74 -3.54
CA LEU A 111 -7.15 18.06 -2.47
C LEU A 111 -7.94 19.33 -2.77
N ARG A 112 -7.31 20.33 -3.41
CA ARG A 112 -8.03 21.50 -3.93
C ARG A 112 -9.08 21.11 -4.97
N TRP A 113 -8.74 20.24 -5.92
CA TRP A 113 -9.71 19.75 -6.91
C TRP A 113 -10.87 18.97 -6.29
N MET A 114 -10.64 18.24 -5.19
CA MET A 114 -11.69 17.52 -4.47
C MET A 114 -12.43 18.37 -3.44
N ASN A 115 -12.13 19.68 -3.34
CA ASN A 115 -12.65 20.57 -2.31
C ASN A 115 -12.47 20.01 -0.88
N ARG A 116 -11.26 19.52 -0.57
CA ARG A 116 -10.89 18.95 0.73
C ARG A 116 -9.85 19.81 1.46
N PRO A 117 -9.78 19.71 2.80
CA PRO A 117 -8.76 20.40 3.59
C PRO A 117 -7.35 20.03 3.14
N MET A 118 -6.41 20.96 3.39
CA MET A 118 -4.99 20.77 3.05
C MET A 118 -4.37 19.57 3.75
N TYR A 119 -3.40 18.96 3.08
CA TYR A 119 -2.64 17.84 3.61
C TYR A 119 -1.55 18.32 4.58
N ASN A 120 -1.65 17.90 5.84
CA ASN A 120 -0.76 18.37 6.91
C ASN A 120 0.04 17.26 7.60
N ALA A 121 -0.04 16.01 7.14
CA ALA A 121 0.71 14.93 7.76
C ALA A 121 2.22 15.09 7.52
N THR A 122 3.01 14.93 8.58
CA THR A 122 4.48 14.99 8.57
C THR A 122 5.12 13.62 8.82
N THR A 123 4.35 12.66 9.35
CA THR A 123 4.77 11.28 9.59
C THR A 123 3.90 10.28 8.83
N TRP A 124 4.42 9.06 8.65
CA TRP A 124 3.66 7.97 8.04
C TRP A 124 2.40 7.62 8.85
N GLU A 125 2.48 7.64 10.18
CA GLU A 125 1.32 7.35 11.02
C GLU A 125 0.21 8.39 10.82
N GLN A 126 0.56 9.68 10.83
CA GLN A 126 -0.40 10.75 10.54
C GLN A 126 -1.00 10.61 9.14
N HIS A 127 -0.18 10.26 8.14
CA HIS A 127 -0.66 10.00 6.78
C HIS A 127 -1.69 8.88 6.75
N ILE A 128 -1.44 7.77 7.44
CA ILE A 128 -2.37 6.64 7.51
C ILE A 128 -3.66 7.02 8.22
N GLN A 129 -3.59 7.72 9.35
CA GLN A 129 -4.79 8.18 10.06
C GLN A 129 -5.64 9.14 9.22
N TRP A 130 -4.99 10.09 8.55
CA TRP A 130 -5.63 11.00 7.60
C TRP A 130 -6.28 10.23 6.43
N THR A 131 -5.57 9.25 5.88
CA THR A 131 -6.10 8.46 4.76
C THR A 131 -7.31 7.63 5.19
N ILE A 132 -7.24 7.00 6.36
CA ILE A 132 -8.34 6.20 6.91
C ILE A 132 -9.56 7.06 7.20
N SER A 133 -9.38 8.24 7.80
CA SER A 133 -10.50 9.15 8.11
C SER A 133 -11.24 9.58 6.85
N ASN A 134 -10.53 9.87 5.76
CA ASN A 134 -11.10 10.23 4.47
C ASN A 134 -11.72 9.03 3.70
N ALA A 135 -11.34 7.80 4.04
CA ALA A 135 -11.82 6.57 3.40
C ALA A 135 -12.92 5.84 4.18
N LYS A 136 -13.39 6.38 5.32
CA LYS A 136 -14.49 5.83 6.11
C LYS A 136 -15.85 6.17 5.48
N GLY A 137 -16.73 5.18 5.41
CA GLY A 137 -18.09 5.34 4.89
C GLY A 137 -18.28 4.80 3.47
N LYS A 138 -19.43 5.16 2.87
CA LYS A 138 -19.89 4.63 1.58
C LYS A 138 -20.29 5.72 0.58
N SER A 139 -20.14 7.01 0.91
CA SER A 139 -20.55 8.12 0.04
C SER A 139 -19.73 8.15 -1.26
N LYS A 140 -20.25 8.81 -2.30
CA LYS A 140 -19.56 8.94 -3.59
C LYS A 140 -18.20 9.63 -3.42
N GLU A 141 -18.14 10.65 -2.59
CA GLU A 141 -16.94 11.44 -2.28
C GLU A 141 -15.86 10.57 -1.62
N VAL A 142 -16.27 9.62 -0.77
CA VAL A 142 -15.38 8.64 -0.14
C VAL A 142 -14.87 7.63 -1.16
N GLN A 143 -15.71 7.15 -2.07
CA GLN A 143 -15.27 6.21 -3.12
C GLN A 143 -14.30 6.87 -4.10
N VAL A 144 -14.58 8.13 -4.50
CA VAL A 144 -13.67 8.93 -5.32
C VAL A 144 -12.33 9.13 -4.60
N PHE A 145 -12.34 9.46 -3.30
CA PHE A 145 -11.11 9.59 -2.53
C PHE A 145 -10.28 8.30 -2.53
N LYS A 146 -10.89 7.13 -2.27
CA LYS A 146 -10.18 5.84 -2.30
C LYS A 146 -9.56 5.55 -3.65
N MET A 147 -10.30 5.83 -4.73
CA MET A 147 -9.82 5.65 -6.09
C MET A 147 -8.63 6.57 -6.37
N MET A 148 -8.78 7.86 -6.11
CA MET A 148 -7.74 8.87 -6.29
C MET A 148 -6.49 8.52 -5.48
N TYR A 149 -6.63 8.15 -4.20
CA TYR A 149 -5.50 7.75 -3.35
C TYR A 149 -4.68 6.62 -3.97
N ALA A 150 -5.36 5.58 -4.48
CA ALA A 150 -4.69 4.45 -5.10
C ALA A 150 -4.01 4.82 -6.42
N GLU A 151 -4.69 5.61 -7.27
CA GLU A 151 -4.12 6.07 -8.53
C GLU A 151 -2.91 7.00 -8.33
N ILE A 152 -2.94 7.87 -7.31
CA ILE A 152 -1.83 8.75 -6.96
C ILE A 152 -0.65 7.95 -6.44
N THR A 153 -0.89 6.98 -5.56
CA THR A 153 0.18 6.12 -5.02
C THR A 153 0.89 5.39 -6.16
N TYR A 154 0.12 4.86 -7.11
CA TYR A 154 0.66 4.25 -8.32
C TYR A 154 1.42 5.26 -9.20
N GLY A 155 0.85 6.44 -9.43
CA GLY A 155 1.47 7.49 -10.23
C GLY A 155 2.82 7.94 -9.66
N ILE A 156 2.90 8.16 -8.35
CA ILE A 156 4.15 8.50 -7.64
C ILE A 156 5.17 7.38 -7.84
N TRP A 157 4.78 6.13 -7.64
CA TRP A 157 5.67 4.99 -7.80
C TRP A 157 6.17 4.84 -9.23
N ASN A 158 5.29 5.02 -10.22
CA ASN A 158 5.62 4.92 -11.62
C ASN A 158 6.56 6.04 -12.07
N GLU A 159 6.29 7.29 -11.67
CA GLU A 159 7.16 8.44 -11.92
C GLU A 159 8.55 8.25 -11.32
N ARG A 160 8.62 7.81 -10.06
CA ARG A 160 9.88 7.49 -9.37
C ARG A 160 10.68 6.44 -10.14
N ASN A 161 10.04 5.33 -10.53
CA ASN A 161 10.72 4.26 -11.25
C ASN A 161 11.16 4.71 -12.65
N TRP A 162 10.34 5.48 -13.36
CA TRP A 162 10.67 6.02 -14.66
C TRP A 162 11.93 6.89 -14.60
N ARG A 163 12.04 7.79 -13.60
CA ARG A 163 13.25 8.61 -13.42
C ARG A 163 14.49 7.79 -13.13
N ILE A 164 14.39 6.76 -12.30
CA ILE A 164 15.55 5.92 -11.97
C ILE A 164 16.01 5.13 -13.19
N LEU A 165 15.08 4.48 -13.90
CA LEU A 165 15.42 3.69 -15.09
C LEU A 165 16.02 4.55 -16.21
N ASN A 166 15.50 5.77 -16.41
CA ASN A 166 16.05 6.67 -17.43
C ASN A 166 17.37 7.31 -17.00
N LYS A 167 17.58 7.58 -15.70
CA LYS A 167 18.91 7.95 -15.19
C LYS A 167 19.92 6.84 -15.49
N THR A 168 19.56 5.58 -15.29
CA THR A 168 20.45 4.44 -15.58
C THR A 168 20.71 4.27 -17.08
N ALA A 169 19.70 4.49 -17.93
CA ALA A 169 19.85 4.39 -19.38
C ALA A 169 20.85 5.42 -19.97
N THR A 170 20.95 6.61 -19.37
CA THR A 170 21.91 7.65 -19.83
C THR A 170 23.37 7.38 -19.48
N VAL A 171 23.67 6.46 -18.56
CA VAL A 171 25.07 6.12 -18.20
C VAL A 171 25.63 4.97 -19.06
N GLY A 172 24.82 4.43 -19.98
CA GLY A 172 25.16 3.31 -20.86
C GLY A 172 25.62 3.70 -22.26
N ASN A 173 26.37 4.80 -22.42
CA ASN A 173 27.01 5.14 -23.70
C ASN A 173 28.54 5.20 -23.56
N TYR A 174 29.14 4.03 -23.85
CA TYR A 174 30.45 3.78 -24.47
C TYR A 174 31.61 4.73 -24.15
N SER A 175 32.50 4.25 -23.27
CA SER A 175 33.96 4.33 -23.45
C SER A 175 34.41 3.34 -24.52
#